data_AF-A0AAD4M092-F1
#
_entry.id   AF-A0AAD4M092-F1
#
_cell.length_a   1.000
_cell.length_b   1.000
_cell.length_c   1.000
_cell.angle_alpha   90.00
_cell.angle_beta   90.00
_cell.angle_gamma   90.00
#
_symmetry.space_group_name_H-M   'P 1'
#
loop_
_entity.id
_entity.type
_entity.pdbx_description
1 polymer ?
#
loop_
_entity_poly.entity_id
_entity_poly.type
_entity_poly.pdbx_seq_one_letter_code
_entity_poly.pdbx_strand_id
1 'polypeptide(L)'
;IVRSFENTSRKQTDGELGSIAVSTCTFASFARQFRSNPDWAASRFRAGEWLVDFLCLIPIQIAITHKSRFIPLNDGVLLEKPEPEQMQAEASRGQGEALRHAVDRVEDGLSLGWYESIFQSYWSSKPVKVISSMGEQSVGKSFALNHLVDSAFAGSAMRTTDGVWMSLSLTDDAVIVALDFQGELDPTWVQSPEHSDQEDMLLVLFSTAISNLVLFRNDFALTRDITGLFKPFQLSASILDPSSNPSLFQSTLVVIIKDVTDSDRDEVTKEFSLTLEKLVEERGYNFITHLHRGGHNIIPWPAIESKEFYTLFGSIKQRLDQQPTSHQSARQFLHTLKILMAELKVCLRFLSAYVTY
;
A
#
# COMPACT_ATOMS: atom_id res chain seq x y z
N ILE A 1 11.06 0.61 33.11
CA ILE A 1 11.01 0.09 31.72
C ILE A 1 10.17 1.02 30.84
N VAL A 2 8.86 1.21 31.09
CA VAL A 2 7.99 2.12 30.30
C VAL A 2 8.58 3.53 30.15
N ARG A 3 8.89 4.23 31.25
CA ARG A 3 9.55 5.56 31.19
C ARG A 3 10.87 5.56 30.41
N SER A 4 11.64 4.47 30.47
CA SER A 4 12.89 4.37 29.70
C SER A 4 12.60 4.23 28.22
N PHE A 5 11.62 3.40 27.84
CA PHE A 5 11.16 3.24 26.47
C PHE A 5 10.63 4.56 25.90
N GLU A 6 9.77 5.28 26.62
CA GLU A 6 9.23 6.57 26.19
C GLU A 6 10.34 7.63 26.03
N ASN A 7 11.28 7.67 26.98
CA ASN A 7 12.40 8.61 26.91
C ASN A 7 13.36 8.32 25.75
N THR A 8 13.61 7.04 25.45
CA THR A 8 14.53 6.63 24.38
C THR A 8 13.88 6.68 23.00
N SER A 9 12.64 6.21 22.85
CA SER A 9 11.94 6.14 21.56
C SER A 9 11.23 7.43 21.19
N ARG A 10 11.00 8.33 22.15
CA ARG A 10 10.12 9.52 22.03
C ARG A 10 8.67 9.19 21.65
N LYS A 11 8.29 7.91 21.63
CA LYS A 11 6.91 7.45 21.40
C LYS A 11 6.13 7.57 22.70
N GLN A 12 5.01 8.30 22.67
CA GLN A 12 4.09 8.39 23.81
C GLN A 12 3.33 7.05 23.93
N THR A 13 3.13 6.57 25.15
CA THR A 13 2.42 5.31 25.41
C THR A 13 1.06 5.53 26.08
N ASP A 14 0.68 6.79 26.31
CA ASP A 14 -0.58 7.24 26.93
C ASP A 14 -0.97 6.50 28.21
N GLY A 15 0.02 5.94 28.91
CA GLY A 15 -0.18 5.17 30.14
C GLY A 15 -0.65 3.73 29.90
N GLU A 16 -0.90 3.29 28.66
CA GLU A 16 -1.39 1.95 28.36
C GLU A 16 -0.42 0.88 28.85
N LEU A 17 0.88 1.03 28.54
CA LEU A 17 1.91 0.10 29.00
C LEU A 17 2.05 0.05 30.53
N GLY A 18 1.69 1.14 31.23
CA GLY A 18 1.69 1.20 32.69
C GLY A 18 0.53 0.43 33.33
N SER A 19 -0.53 0.16 32.56
CA SER A 19 -1.73 -0.55 33.04
C SER A 19 -1.65 -2.08 32.89
N ILE A 20 -0.65 -2.59 32.17
CA ILE A 20 -0.50 -4.02 31.89
C ILE A 20 0.10 -4.74 33.10
N ALA A 21 -0.68 -5.60 33.75
CA ALA A 21 -0.22 -6.52 34.79
C ALA A 21 0.09 -7.89 34.18
N VAL A 22 1.37 -8.28 34.16
CA VAL A 22 1.79 -9.62 33.69
C VAL A 22 1.99 -10.53 34.90
N SER A 23 1.22 -11.61 34.98
CA SER A 23 1.40 -12.67 35.98
C SER A 23 1.79 -13.99 35.30
N THR A 24 2.69 -14.75 35.90
CA THR A 24 3.09 -16.08 35.41
C THR A 24 2.73 -17.14 36.44
N CYS A 25 2.35 -18.33 35.99
CA CYS A 25 2.16 -19.48 36.85
C CYS A 25 2.61 -20.77 36.15
N THR A 26 2.86 -21.82 36.91
CA THR A 26 3.19 -23.13 36.34
C THR A 26 1.93 -23.83 35.84
N PHE A 27 2.05 -24.66 34.80
CA PHE A 27 0.92 -25.42 34.25
C PHE A 27 0.21 -26.27 35.33
N ALA A 28 0.97 -26.86 36.26
CA ALA A 28 0.40 -27.63 37.37
C ALA A 28 -0.45 -26.76 38.32
N SER A 29 -0.06 -25.51 38.55
CA SER A 29 -0.81 -24.55 39.38
C SER A 29 -2.07 -24.08 38.66
N PHE A 30 -1.96 -23.80 37.36
CA PHE A 30 -3.08 -23.48 36.48
C PHE A 30 -4.13 -24.61 36.45
N ALA A 31 -3.70 -25.84 36.18
CA ALA A 31 -4.60 -27.01 36.09
C ALA A 31 -5.31 -27.31 37.42
N ARG A 32 -4.65 -27.04 38.56
CA ARG A 32 -5.24 -27.19 39.89
C ARG A 32 -6.31 -26.14 40.14
N GLN A 33 -6.04 -24.88 39.84
CA GLN A 33 -7.02 -23.79 39.94
C GLN A 33 -8.23 -24.01 39.03
N PHE A 34 -7.98 -24.47 37.80
CA PHE A 34 -9.02 -24.75 36.80
C PHE A 34 -10.02 -25.83 37.27
N ARG A 35 -9.53 -26.90 37.91
CA ARG A 35 -10.37 -28.01 38.37
C ARG A 35 -11.20 -27.68 39.62
N SER A 36 -10.79 -26.69 40.41
CA SER A 36 -11.39 -26.37 41.70
C SER A 36 -12.48 -25.29 41.67
N ASN A 37 -12.73 -24.64 40.53
CA ASN A 37 -13.67 -23.51 40.45
C ASN A 37 -14.67 -23.69 39.29
N PRO A 38 -15.98 -23.89 39.56
CA PRO A 38 -17.01 -24.04 38.52
C PRO A 38 -17.29 -22.73 37.77
N ASP A 39 -17.03 -21.58 38.39
CA ASP A 39 -17.07 -20.25 37.75
C ASP A 39 -15.69 -19.87 37.24
N TRP A 40 -15.21 -20.62 36.25
CA TRP A 40 -13.96 -20.28 35.60
C TRP A 40 -14.16 -18.99 34.77
N ALA A 41 -13.36 -17.97 35.06
CA ALA A 41 -13.25 -16.81 34.20
C ALA A 41 -12.56 -17.27 32.92
N ALA A 42 -13.36 -17.67 31.91
CA ALA A 42 -12.85 -17.93 30.59
C ALA A 42 -12.01 -16.75 30.11
N SER A 43 -10.88 -17.06 29.48
CA SER A 43 -10.05 -16.02 28.87
C SER A 43 -10.95 -15.15 28.00
N ARG A 44 -11.10 -13.88 28.37
CA ARG A 44 -11.76 -12.88 27.52
C ARG A 44 -10.93 -12.59 26.27
N PHE A 45 -9.63 -12.94 26.30
CA PHE A 45 -8.75 -12.86 25.14
C PHE A 45 -9.13 -13.96 24.16
N ARG A 46 -9.56 -13.53 22.98
CA ARG A 46 -9.95 -14.40 21.88
C ARG A 46 -8.68 -14.90 21.19
N ALA A 47 -8.14 -16.02 21.69
CA ALA A 47 -6.87 -16.57 21.21
C ALA A 47 -6.84 -16.82 19.68
N GLY A 48 -7.99 -17.15 19.08
CA GLY A 48 -8.13 -17.25 17.63
C GLY A 48 -7.94 -15.92 16.91
N GLU A 49 -8.57 -14.84 17.40
CA GLU A 49 -8.39 -13.49 16.83
C GLU A 49 -6.95 -13.05 16.97
N TRP A 50 -6.36 -13.23 18.17
CA TRP A 50 -4.96 -12.90 18.41
C TRP A 50 -4.01 -13.63 17.46
N LEU A 51 -4.26 -14.91 17.16
CA LEU A 51 -3.47 -15.68 16.21
C LEU A 51 -3.62 -15.14 14.78
N VAL A 52 -4.84 -14.76 14.38
CA VAL A 52 -5.08 -14.14 13.07
C VAL A 52 -4.38 -12.79 12.98
N ASP A 53 -4.50 -11.94 13.99
CA ASP A 53 -3.82 -10.64 14.05
C ASP A 53 -2.30 -10.81 13.95
N PHE A 54 -1.74 -11.81 14.64
CA PHE A 54 -0.33 -12.15 14.55
C PHE A 54 0.09 -12.56 13.13
N LEU A 55 -0.71 -13.36 12.43
CA LEU A 55 -0.44 -13.74 11.03
C LEU A 55 -0.54 -12.54 10.08
N CYS A 56 -1.40 -11.58 10.39
CA CYS A 56 -1.55 -10.34 9.62
C CYS A 56 -0.32 -9.41 9.69
N LEU A 57 0.50 -9.55 10.73
CA LEU A 57 1.77 -8.86 10.85
C LEU A 57 2.83 -9.35 9.86
N ILE A 58 2.67 -10.53 9.24
CA ILE A 58 3.66 -11.11 8.33
C ILE A 58 3.38 -10.60 6.92
N PRO A 59 4.15 -9.65 6.37
CA PRO A 59 3.87 -9.12 5.05
C PRO A 59 4.17 -10.16 3.97
N ILE A 60 3.38 -10.18 2.90
CA ILE A 60 3.59 -11.02 1.73
C ILE A 60 3.92 -10.11 0.54
N GLN A 61 4.98 -10.41 -0.19
CA GLN A 61 5.25 -9.76 -1.47
C GLN A 61 4.26 -10.28 -2.52
N ILE A 62 3.50 -9.39 -3.16
CA ILE A 62 2.44 -9.77 -4.08
C ILE A 62 2.77 -9.52 -5.54
N ALA A 63 3.74 -8.65 -5.82
CA ALA A 63 4.18 -8.36 -7.19
C ALA A 63 5.59 -7.78 -7.20
N ILE A 64 6.26 -7.90 -8.35
CA ILE A 64 7.46 -7.14 -8.71
C ILE A 64 7.28 -6.53 -10.10
N THR A 65 8.08 -5.53 -10.41
CA THR A 65 8.27 -5.05 -11.78
C THR A 65 9.66 -5.41 -12.25
N HIS A 66 9.75 -6.04 -13.42
CA HIS A 66 11.06 -6.40 -13.99
C HIS A 66 11.01 -6.41 -15.51
N LYS A 67 11.97 -5.72 -16.14
CA LYS A 67 12.05 -5.56 -17.60
C LYS A 67 10.73 -5.02 -18.16
N SER A 68 10.23 -3.95 -17.55
CA SER A 68 9.01 -3.22 -17.96
C SER A 68 7.74 -4.07 -17.92
N ARG A 69 7.72 -5.10 -17.07
CA ARG A 69 6.58 -6.01 -16.89
C ARG A 69 6.13 -6.05 -15.45
N PHE A 70 4.81 -6.05 -15.26
CA PHE A 70 4.21 -6.37 -13.97
C PHE A 70 4.17 -7.89 -13.79
N ILE A 71 4.79 -8.38 -12.73
CA ILE A 71 4.92 -9.80 -12.44
C ILE A 71 4.29 -10.07 -11.07
N PRO A 72 3.04 -10.57 -11.04
CA PRO A 72 2.43 -10.99 -9.79
C PRO A 72 3.13 -12.24 -9.25
N LEU A 73 3.30 -12.29 -7.94
CA LEU A 73 3.88 -13.39 -7.19
C LEU A 73 2.78 -14.24 -6.56
N ASN A 74 3.03 -15.53 -6.41
CA ASN A 74 2.14 -16.43 -5.68
C ASN A 74 2.72 -16.70 -4.31
N ASP A 75 2.01 -16.30 -3.26
CA ASP A 75 2.40 -16.53 -1.88
C ASP A 75 3.81 -15.98 -1.54
N GLY A 76 4.22 -14.88 -2.19
CA GLY A 76 5.56 -14.32 -2.05
C GLY A 76 6.63 -14.97 -2.93
N VAL A 77 6.27 -15.92 -3.80
CA VAL A 77 7.21 -16.66 -4.63
C VAL A 77 7.00 -16.32 -6.10
N LEU A 78 8.11 -16.03 -6.79
CA LEU A 78 8.14 -15.91 -8.23
C LEU A 78 7.95 -17.30 -8.85
N LEU A 79 6.81 -17.52 -9.50
CA LEU A 79 6.63 -18.70 -10.32
C LEU A 79 7.38 -18.53 -11.64
N GLU A 80 8.56 -19.13 -11.75
CA GLU A 80 9.25 -19.36 -13.02
C GLU A 80 8.47 -20.38 -13.86
N LYS A 81 7.28 -20.01 -14.35
CA LYS A 81 6.67 -20.75 -15.44
C LYS A 81 7.19 -20.13 -16.74
N PRO A 82 7.76 -20.92 -17.67
CA PRO A 82 8.09 -20.41 -18.99
C PRO A 82 6.80 -19.85 -19.57
N GLU A 83 6.80 -18.56 -19.90
CA GLU A 83 5.73 -18.00 -20.71
C GLU A 83 5.75 -18.79 -22.02
N PRO A 84 4.74 -19.61 -22.34
CA PRO A 84 4.73 -20.17 -23.66
C PRO A 84 4.59 -18.95 -24.58
N GLU A 85 5.53 -18.79 -25.51
CA GLU A 85 5.49 -17.79 -26.59
C GLU A 85 4.11 -17.77 -27.30
N GLN A 86 3.32 -18.84 -27.14
CA GLN A 86 1.89 -18.95 -27.48
C GLN A 86 0.97 -17.93 -26.78
N MET A 87 1.16 -17.60 -25.50
CA MET A 87 0.32 -16.60 -24.80
C MET A 87 0.57 -15.18 -25.35
N GLN A 88 1.81 -14.90 -25.79
CA GLN A 88 2.16 -13.68 -26.52
C GLN A 88 1.57 -13.69 -27.94
N ALA A 89 1.58 -14.84 -28.64
CA ALA A 89 1.06 -14.97 -30.00
C ALA A 89 -0.49 -14.96 -30.09
N GLU A 90 -1.18 -15.51 -29.09
CA GLU A 90 -2.65 -15.55 -29.01
C GLU A 90 -3.23 -14.18 -28.67
N ALA A 91 -2.63 -13.48 -27.70
CA ALA A 91 -3.09 -12.16 -27.30
C ALA A 91 -2.72 -11.07 -28.34
N SER A 92 -1.67 -11.29 -29.16
CA SER A 92 -1.36 -10.46 -30.34
C SER A 92 -2.29 -10.69 -31.55
N ARG A 93 -3.10 -11.76 -31.54
CA ARG A 93 -4.01 -12.13 -32.65
C ARG A 93 -5.49 -11.98 -32.32
N GLY A 94 -5.88 -11.89 -31.04
CA GLY A 94 -7.28 -11.95 -30.61
C GLY A 94 -7.86 -10.62 -30.14
N GLN A 95 -8.96 -10.21 -30.77
CA GLN A 95 -9.87 -9.21 -30.21
C GLN A 95 -10.58 -9.76 -28.97
N GLY A 96 -10.65 -8.98 -27.89
CA GLY A 96 -11.55 -9.14 -26.73
C GLY A 96 -11.46 -10.45 -25.95
N GLU A 97 -11.98 -11.54 -26.51
CA GLU A 97 -12.17 -12.84 -25.83
C GLU A 97 -10.86 -13.54 -25.49
N ALA A 98 -9.87 -13.55 -26.39
CA ALA A 98 -8.57 -14.17 -26.12
C ALA A 98 -7.82 -13.47 -24.98
N LEU A 99 -7.92 -12.13 -24.93
CA LEU A 99 -7.36 -11.31 -23.86
C LEU A 99 -8.05 -11.62 -22.53
N ARG A 100 -9.39 -11.70 -22.53
CA ARG A 100 -10.17 -12.06 -21.35
C ARG A 100 -9.81 -13.44 -20.82
N HIS A 101 -9.74 -14.45 -21.70
CA HIS A 101 -9.30 -15.79 -21.31
C HIS A 101 -7.87 -15.82 -20.75
N ALA A 102 -6.96 -14.98 -21.25
CA ALA A 102 -5.62 -14.88 -20.68
C ALA A 102 -5.63 -14.26 -19.27
N VAL A 103 -6.45 -13.24 -19.04
CA VAL A 103 -6.67 -12.63 -17.72
C VAL A 103 -7.25 -13.66 -16.75
N ASP A 104 -8.34 -14.35 -17.12
CA ASP A 104 -9.00 -15.35 -16.27
C ASP A 104 -8.01 -16.48 -15.88
N ARG A 105 -7.20 -16.97 -16.83
CA ARG A 105 -6.16 -18.00 -16.53
C ARG A 105 -5.11 -17.54 -15.54
N VAL A 106 -4.69 -16.26 -15.63
CA VAL A 106 -3.74 -15.71 -14.67
C VAL A 106 -4.42 -15.59 -13.31
N GLU A 107 -5.62 -15.00 -13.26
CA GLU A 107 -6.41 -14.81 -12.04
C GLU A 107 -6.63 -16.13 -11.28
N ASP A 108 -7.08 -17.18 -11.97
CA ASP A 108 -7.31 -18.52 -11.42
C ASP A 108 -6.03 -19.14 -10.82
N GLY A 109 -4.88 -18.79 -11.41
CA GLY A 109 -3.58 -19.25 -10.98
C GLY A 109 -2.95 -18.43 -9.86
N LEU A 110 -3.47 -17.24 -9.53
CA LEU A 110 -2.91 -16.38 -8.49
C LEU A 110 -3.28 -16.88 -7.08
N SER A 111 -2.38 -16.70 -6.12
CA SER A 111 -2.64 -16.98 -4.71
C SER A 111 -1.96 -15.93 -3.82
N LEU A 112 -2.69 -15.45 -2.82
CA LEU A 112 -2.20 -14.50 -1.79
C LEU A 112 -1.96 -15.19 -0.43
N GLY A 113 -1.75 -16.50 -0.44
CA GLY A 113 -1.39 -17.31 0.71
C GLY A 113 -2.46 -17.32 1.79
N TRP A 114 -2.03 -17.19 3.04
CA TRP A 114 -2.93 -17.20 4.20
C TRP A 114 -3.93 -16.03 4.19
N TYR A 115 -3.64 -14.94 3.47
CA TYR A 115 -4.59 -13.83 3.35
C TYR A 115 -5.87 -14.22 2.61
N GLU A 116 -5.84 -15.19 1.70
CA GLU A 116 -7.07 -15.65 1.05
C GLU A 116 -8.05 -16.26 2.06
N SER A 117 -7.57 -16.95 3.10
CA SER A 117 -8.44 -17.47 4.17
C SER A 117 -9.12 -16.36 4.97
N ILE A 118 -8.43 -15.24 5.14
CA ILE A 118 -8.97 -14.05 5.81
C ILE A 118 -10.04 -13.40 4.94
N PHE A 119 -9.73 -13.15 3.66
CA PHE A 119 -10.63 -12.50 2.71
C PHE A 119 -11.82 -13.35 2.27
N GLN A 120 -11.69 -14.67 2.15
CA GLN A 120 -12.74 -15.53 1.62
C GLN A 120 -13.62 -16.13 2.71
N SER A 121 -13.07 -16.36 3.90
CA SER A 121 -13.73 -17.07 4.99
C SER A 121 -13.87 -16.21 6.24
N TYR A 122 -12.76 -15.94 6.95
CA TYR A 122 -12.80 -15.40 8.31
C TYR A 122 -13.55 -14.07 8.39
N TRP A 123 -13.21 -13.11 7.53
CA TRP A 123 -13.79 -11.76 7.49
C TRP A 123 -14.38 -11.40 6.13
N SER A 124 -14.91 -12.40 5.44
CA SER A 124 -15.34 -12.27 4.04
C SER A 124 -16.33 -11.16 3.74
N SER A 125 -17.19 -10.81 4.71
CA SER A 125 -18.21 -9.77 4.58
C SER A 125 -17.78 -8.41 5.11
N LYS A 126 -16.59 -8.28 5.73
CA LYS A 126 -16.10 -7.00 6.25
C LYS A 126 -15.72 -6.08 5.09
N PRO A 127 -16.02 -4.77 5.17
CA PRO A 127 -15.52 -3.82 4.19
C PRO A 127 -14.00 -3.73 4.23
N VAL A 128 -13.39 -3.35 3.11
CA VAL A 128 -11.94 -3.18 3.00
C VAL A 128 -11.58 -1.74 2.71
N LYS A 129 -10.57 -1.23 3.41
CA LYS A 129 -9.91 0.03 3.10
C LYS A 129 -8.44 -0.21 2.81
N VAL A 130 -7.98 0.33 1.71
CA VAL A 130 -6.64 0.11 1.22
C VAL A 130 -5.85 1.41 1.34
N ILE A 131 -4.69 1.32 1.97
CA ILE A 131 -3.72 2.41 2.00
C ILE A 131 -2.42 1.93 1.35
N SER A 132 -1.92 2.72 0.42
CA SER A 132 -0.60 2.48 -0.18
C SER A 132 0.38 3.57 0.20
N SER A 133 1.66 3.21 0.29
CA SER A 133 2.75 4.19 0.39
C SER A 133 3.69 4.04 -0.80
N MET A 134 3.90 5.14 -1.51
CA MET A 134 4.81 5.28 -2.65
C MET A 134 5.70 6.52 -2.48
N GLY A 135 6.68 6.70 -3.36
CA GLY A 135 7.60 7.83 -3.32
C GLY A 135 9.06 7.41 -3.41
N GLU A 136 9.96 8.35 -3.22
CA GLU A 136 11.41 8.17 -3.33
C GLU A 136 11.97 7.05 -2.43
N GLN A 137 13.19 6.62 -2.73
CA GLN A 137 13.89 5.67 -1.88
C GLN A 137 14.21 6.29 -0.52
N SER A 138 14.14 5.49 0.55
CA SER A 138 14.62 5.87 1.88
C SER A 138 13.93 7.10 2.53
N VAL A 139 12.69 7.40 2.14
CA VAL A 139 11.84 8.45 2.74
C VAL A 139 10.90 7.97 3.85
N GLY A 140 11.12 6.75 4.35
CA GLY A 140 10.36 6.18 5.47
C GLY A 140 8.95 5.67 5.13
N LYS A 141 8.73 5.12 3.93
CA LYS A 141 7.44 4.53 3.49
C LYS A 141 6.97 3.41 4.40
N SER A 142 7.77 2.34 4.50
CA SER A 142 7.51 1.18 5.36
C SER A 142 7.38 1.59 6.84
N PHE A 143 8.23 2.52 7.30
CA PHE A 143 8.15 3.06 8.66
C PHE A 143 6.82 3.76 8.91
N ALA A 144 6.34 4.57 7.95
CA ALA A 144 5.08 5.28 8.09
C ALA A 144 3.88 4.33 8.11
N LEU A 145 3.86 3.31 7.24
CA LEU A 145 2.81 2.29 7.25
C LEU A 145 2.79 1.52 8.57
N ASN A 146 3.94 1.08 9.07
CA ASN A 146 4.04 0.37 10.35
C ASN A 146 3.48 1.16 11.53
N HIS A 147 3.64 2.49 11.53
CA HIS A 147 3.10 3.36 12.59
C HIS A 147 1.63 3.70 12.42
N LEU A 148 1.10 3.60 11.20
CA LEU A 148 -0.25 4.05 10.88
C LEU A 148 -1.29 2.95 11.01
N VAL A 149 -0.91 1.72 10.65
CA VAL A 149 -1.82 0.56 10.59
C VAL A 149 -1.28 -0.66 11.34
N ASP A 150 -0.26 -0.48 12.18
CA ASP A 150 0.34 -1.54 12.99
C ASP A 150 0.87 -2.74 12.16
N SER A 151 1.43 -2.47 10.97
CA SER A 151 2.12 -3.47 10.15
C SER A 151 3.57 -3.69 10.58
N ALA A 152 4.22 -4.73 10.02
CA ALA A 152 5.63 -5.04 10.27
C ALA A 152 6.46 -5.17 8.98
N PHE A 153 6.30 -4.24 8.04
CA PHE A 153 7.19 -4.14 6.89
C PHE A 153 8.63 -3.91 7.33
N ALA A 154 9.58 -4.55 6.63
CA ALA A 154 10.99 -4.36 6.92
C ALA A 154 11.40 -2.91 6.64
N GLY A 155 11.86 -2.20 7.67
CA GLY A 155 12.45 -0.87 7.50
C GLY A 155 13.96 -0.99 7.35
N SER A 156 14.54 -0.52 6.24
CA SER A 156 15.97 -0.21 6.23
C SER A 156 16.30 1.03 5.39
N ALA A 157 17.48 1.58 5.65
CA ALA A 157 18.06 2.68 4.88
C ALA A 157 18.66 2.23 3.52
N MET A 158 18.86 0.91 3.33
CA MET A 158 19.30 0.29 2.07
C MET A 158 18.09 -0.28 1.31
N ARG A 159 18.21 -0.54 0.00
CA ARG A 159 17.13 -1.11 -0.84
C ARG A 159 16.50 -2.32 -0.12
N THR A 160 15.27 -2.16 0.37
CA THR A 160 14.60 -3.17 1.22
C THR A 160 13.31 -3.71 0.63
N THR A 161 12.62 -2.88 -0.16
CA THR A 161 11.34 -3.22 -0.77
C THR A 161 11.55 -3.32 -2.26
N ASP A 162 11.59 -4.54 -2.78
CA ASP A 162 11.44 -4.82 -4.21
C ASP A 162 9.94 -5.06 -4.50
N GLY A 163 9.41 -4.44 -5.54
CA GLY A 163 8.01 -4.59 -5.93
C GLY A 163 6.99 -4.06 -4.92
N VAL A 164 5.95 -4.87 -4.65
CA VAL A 164 4.80 -4.51 -3.83
C VAL A 164 4.59 -5.53 -2.72
N TRP A 165 4.53 -5.05 -1.48
CA TRP A 165 4.31 -5.86 -0.29
C TRP A 165 2.97 -5.53 0.33
N MET A 166 2.28 -6.55 0.83
CA MET A 166 0.95 -6.44 1.43
C MET A 166 0.97 -6.93 2.87
N SER A 167 0.36 -6.17 3.77
CA SER A 167 0.07 -6.57 5.15
C SER A 167 -1.35 -6.15 5.50
N LEU A 168 -1.98 -6.84 6.44
CA LEU A 168 -3.35 -6.56 6.88
C LEU A 168 -3.35 -6.05 8.30
N SER A 169 -4.31 -5.17 8.60
CA SER A 169 -4.62 -4.75 9.95
C SER A 169 -6.11 -4.88 10.17
N LEU A 170 -6.45 -5.61 11.23
CA LEU A 170 -7.77 -6.12 11.45
C LEU A 170 -8.48 -5.21 12.47
N THR A 171 -9.54 -4.50 12.05
CA THR A 171 -10.31 -3.62 12.94
C THR A 171 -11.74 -4.10 13.10
N ASP A 172 -12.43 -3.60 14.13
CA ASP A 172 -13.84 -3.92 14.36
C ASP A 172 -14.74 -3.50 13.19
N ASP A 173 -14.39 -2.43 12.46
CA ASP A 173 -15.23 -1.88 11.40
C ASP A 173 -14.84 -2.38 9.99
N ALA A 174 -13.55 -2.58 9.73
CA ALA A 174 -13.03 -2.88 8.41
C ALA A 174 -11.71 -3.70 8.43
N VAL A 175 -11.40 -4.33 7.30
CA VAL A 175 -10.05 -4.82 7.01
C VAL A 175 -9.25 -3.67 6.42
N ILE A 176 -8.15 -3.30 7.06
CA ILE A 176 -7.21 -2.34 6.50
C ILE A 176 -6.12 -3.12 5.76
N VAL A 177 -5.98 -2.85 4.46
CA VAL A 177 -4.91 -3.41 3.62
C VAL A 177 -3.84 -2.35 3.48
N ALA A 178 -2.62 -2.67 3.86
CA ALA A 178 -1.45 -1.83 3.70
C ALA A 178 -0.63 -2.34 2.51
N LEU A 179 -0.31 -1.46 1.56
CA LEU A 179 0.54 -1.76 0.42
C LEU A 179 1.81 -0.91 0.48
N ASP A 180 2.95 -1.54 0.74
CA ASP A 180 4.27 -0.91 0.71
C ASP A 180 4.88 -1.12 -0.67
N PHE A 181 5.08 -0.03 -1.39
CA PHE A 181 5.69 -0.05 -2.72
C PHE A 181 7.18 0.25 -2.63
N GLN A 182 7.94 -0.38 -3.53
CA GLN A 182 9.33 -0.02 -3.82
C GLN A 182 9.49 1.48 -4.00
N GLY A 183 10.59 2.01 -3.47
CA GLY A 183 10.92 3.42 -3.58
C GLY A 183 11.87 3.69 -4.72
N GLU A 184 11.36 4.07 -5.88
CA GLU A 184 12.16 4.51 -7.02
C GLU A 184 11.41 5.60 -7.80
N LEU A 185 11.37 6.79 -7.23
CA LEU A 185 10.90 8.00 -7.91
C LEU A 185 11.95 9.11 -7.77
N ASP A 186 13.23 8.71 -7.79
CA ASP A 186 14.33 9.68 -7.76
C ASP A 186 14.62 10.11 -9.21
N PRO A 187 14.44 11.39 -9.56
CA PRO A 187 14.67 11.92 -10.91
C PRO A 187 16.14 11.81 -11.37
N THR A 188 17.09 11.50 -10.47
CA THR A 188 18.49 11.24 -10.84
C THR A 188 18.76 9.78 -11.25
N TRP A 189 17.82 8.86 -11.03
CA TRP A 189 17.92 7.45 -11.46
C TRP A 189 17.37 7.16 -12.85
N VAL A 190 16.86 8.18 -13.54
CA VAL A 190 16.46 8.18 -14.97
C VAL A 190 17.61 7.75 -15.91
N GLN A 191 18.82 7.49 -15.38
CA GLN A 191 20.00 7.03 -16.10
C GLN A 191 20.53 5.66 -15.66
N SER A 192 19.86 4.94 -14.75
CA SER A 192 20.25 3.55 -14.46
C SER A 192 19.78 2.63 -15.61
N PRO A 193 20.63 1.77 -16.19
CA PRO A 193 20.25 0.88 -17.28
C PRO A 193 19.20 -0.19 -16.90
N GLU A 194 18.83 -0.25 -15.62
CA GLU A 194 18.07 -1.35 -15.02
C GLU A 194 16.60 -0.99 -14.73
N HIS A 195 16.20 0.28 -14.88
CA HIS A 195 14.85 0.77 -14.54
C HIS A 195 14.24 1.63 -15.65
N SER A 196 12.93 1.47 -15.89
CA SER A 196 12.21 2.17 -16.98
C SER A 196 11.00 2.95 -16.47
N ASP A 197 10.70 4.09 -17.10
CA ASP A 197 9.48 4.90 -16.86
C ASP A 197 8.19 4.05 -16.82
N GLN A 198 8.18 2.92 -17.54
CA GLN A 198 7.07 1.98 -17.60
C GLN A 198 6.87 1.18 -16.29
N GLU A 199 7.95 0.85 -15.57
CA GLU A 199 7.86 0.12 -14.30
C GLU A 199 7.22 1.00 -13.23
N ASP A 200 7.66 2.26 -13.11
CA ASP A 200 7.07 3.24 -12.19
C ASP A 200 5.59 3.48 -12.49
N MET A 201 5.26 3.60 -13.77
CA MET A 201 3.89 3.74 -14.24
C MET A 201 3.03 2.52 -13.85
N LEU A 202 3.54 1.29 -13.98
CA LEU A 202 2.82 0.07 -13.57
C LEU A 202 2.53 0.06 -12.07
N LEU A 203 3.49 0.46 -11.25
CA LEU A 203 3.32 0.56 -9.80
C LEU A 203 2.33 1.66 -9.42
N VAL A 204 2.39 2.82 -10.07
CA VAL A 204 1.46 3.93 -9.84
C VAL A 204 0.05 3.54 -10.25
N LEU A 205 -0.13 2.92 -11.42
CA LEU A 205 -1.43 2.39 -11.84
C LEU A 205 -1.98 1.41 -10.82
N PHE A 206 -1.19 0.44 -10.38
CA PHE A 206 -1.62 -0.56 -9.41
C PHE A 206 -2.06 0.07 -8.09
N SER A 207 -1.23 0.96 -7.54
CA SER A 207 -1.49 1.69 -6.30
C SER A 207 -2.75 2.54 -6.38
N THR A 208 -2.87 3.38 -7.40
CA THR A 208 -3.98 4.32 -7.54
C THR A 208 -5.29 3.61 -7.86
N ALA A 209 -5.26 2.52 -8.61
CA ALA A 209 -6.44 1.74 -8.96
C ALA A 209 -7.10 1.11 -7.73
N ILE A 210 -6.32 0.54 -6.81
CA ILE A 210 -6.86 -0.26 -5.71
C ILE A 210 -7.03 0.52 -4.39
N SER A 211 -6.26 1.58 -4.18
CA SER A 211 -6.20 2.31 -2.90
C SER A 211 -7.40 3.21 -2.62
N ASN A 212 -7.70 3.40 -1.34
CA ASN A 212 -8.55 4.48 -0.81
C ASN A 212 -7.72 5.71 -0.45
N LEU A 213 -6.46 5.50 -0.04
CA LEU A 213 -5.53 6.57 0.30
C LEU A 213 -4.15 6.22 -0.23
N VAL A 214 -3.53 7.13 -0.98
CA VAL A 214 -2.16 6.97 -1.51
C VAL A 214 -1.26 7.96 -0.78
N LEU A 215 -0.34 7.47 0.03
CA LEU A 215 0.70 8.29 0.64
C LEU A 215 1.88 8.41 -0.33
N PHE A 216 2.13 9.61 -0.83
CA PHE A 216 3.25 9.90 -1.72
C PHE A 216 4.32 10.67 -0.96
N ARG A 217 5.35 9.97 -0.49
CA ARG A 217 6.39 10.52 0.39
C ARG A 217 7.62 10.98 -0.40
N ASN A 218 8.09 12.20 -0.18
CA ASN A 218 9.27 12.75 -0.87
C ASN A 218 10.15 13.56 0.09
N ASP A 219 11.43 13.68 -0.25
CA ASP A 219 12.41 14.55 0.42
C ASP A 219 12.58 15.88 -0.30
N PHE A 220 12.14 16.98 0.31
CA PHE A 220 12.29 18.31 -0.29
C PHE A 220 13.74 18.78 -0.36
N ALA A 221 14.60 18.33 0.56
CA ALA A 221 16.00 18.73 0.56
C ALA A 221 16.76 18.14 -0.64
N LEU A 222 16.29 16.99 -1.15
CA LEU A 222 16.92 16.27 -2.26
C LEU A 222 16.30 16.61 -3.62
N THR A 223 14.98 16.80 -3.69
CA THR A 223 14.28 16.94 -4.98
C THR A 223 13.79 18.37 -5.23
N ARG A 224 14.52 19.06 -6.12
CA ARG A 224 14.14 20.39 -6.63
C ARG A 224 13.27 20.34 -7.88
N ASP A 225 13.04 19.16 -8.45
CA ASP A 225 12.15 18.96 -9.61
C ASP A 225 10.81 18.36 -9.18
N ILE A 226 9.94 19.21 -8.65
CA ILE A 226 8.58 18.82 -8.23
C ILE A 226 7.75 18.33 -9.41
N THR A 227 8.00 18.85 -10.62
CA THR A 227 7.28 18.44 -11.83
C THR A 227 7.62 17.01 -12.23
N GLY A 228 8.90 16.66 -12.21
CA GLY A 228 9.39 15.30 -12.51
C GLY A 228 8.76 14.24 -11.61
N LEU A 229 8.53 14.55 -10.33
CA LEU A 229 7.93 13.62 -9.35
C LEU A 229 6.54 13.11 -9.77
N PHE A 230 5.76 13.92 -10.47
CA PHE A 230 4.39 13.57 -10.87
C PHE A 230 4.30 12.98 -12.28
N LYS A 231 5.42 12.90 -13.02
CA LYS A 231 5.44 12.35 -14.38
C LYS A 231 4.85 10.94 -14.45
N PRO A 232 5.16 9.97 -13.55
CA PRO A 232 4.57 8.64 -13.62
C PRO A 232 3.05 8.61 -13.41
N PHE A 233 2.51 9.51 -12.57
CA PHE A 233 1.06 9.67 -12.42
C PHE A 233 0.40 10.21 -13.69
N GLN A 234 1.04 11.17 -14.35
CA GLN A 234 0.55 11.70 -15.62
C GLN A 234 0.55 10.64 -16.73
N LEU A 235 1.60 9.84 -16.83
CA LEU A 235 1.68 8.74 -17.79
C LEU A 235 0.62 7.67 -17.51
N SER A 236 0.30 7.43 -16.24
CA SER A 236 -0.69 6.45 -15.81
C SER A 236 -2.13 6.88 -16.12
N ALA A 237 -2.42 8.19 -16.10
CA ALA A 237 -3.78 8.71 -16.24
C ALA A 237 -4.45 8.43 -17.60
N SER A 238 -3.68 8.10 -18.64
CA SER A 238 -4.19 7.86 -20.00
C SER A 238 -4.47 6.37 -20.31
N ILE A 239 -4.17 5.46 -19.38
CA ILE A 239 -4.05 4.03 -19.68
C ILE A 239 -5.30 3.24 -19.32
N LEU A 240 -5.82 3.44 -18.11
CA LEU A 240 -7.04 2.81 -17.65
C LEU A 240 -8.11 3.89 -17.54
N ASP A 241 -9.21 3.69 -18.26
CA ASP A 241 -10.36 4.57 -18.18
C ASP A 241 -11.14 4.31 -16.87
N PRO A 242 -11.17 5.28 -15.93
CA PRO A 242 -11.88 5.12 -14.67
C PRO A 242 -13.40 4.96 -14.87
N SER A 243 -13.95 5.47 -15.99
CA SER A 243 -15.38 5.37 -16.26
C SER A 243 -15.83 3.95 -16.59
N SER A 244 -14.91 3.14 -17.12
CA SER A 244 -15.12 1.72 -17.40
C SER A 244 -15.02 0.84 -16.14
N ASN A 245 -14.37 1.32 -15.07
CA ASN A 245 -14.15 0.58 -13.82
C ASN A 245 -14.46 1.44 -12.59
N PRO A 246 -15.74 1.69 -12.27
CA PRO A 246 -16.13 2.65 -11.25
C PRO A 246 -15.73 2.27 -9.82
N SER A 247 -15.30 1.03 -9.57
CA SER A 247 -14.73 0.58 -8.29
C SER A 247 -13.23 0.81 -8.16
N LEU A 248 -12.53 1.16 -9.25
CA LEU A 248 -11.10 1.49 -9.26
C LEU A 248 -10.90 3.01 -9.23
N PHE A 249 -9.68 3.45 -8.92
CA PHE A 249 -9.30 4.87 -8.91
C PHE A 249 -10.15 5.69 -7.94
N GLN A 250 -10.31 5.15 -6.73
CA GLN A 250 -11.17 5.71 -5.69
C GLN A 250 -10.37 6.47 -4.62
N SER A 251 -9.07 6.65 -4.86
CA SER A 251 -8.13 7.09 -3.85
C SER A 251 -8.18 8.60 -3.62
N THR A 252 -7.71 9.05 -2.46
CA THR A 252 -7.23 10.41 -2.24
C THR A 252 -5.69 10.39 -2.22
N LEU A 253 -5.04 11.34 -2.89
CA LEU A 253 -3.58 11.49 -2.87
C LEU A 253 -3.13 12.32 -1.65
N VAL A 254 -2.19 11.83 -0.87
CA VAL A 254 -1.58 12.59 0.23
C VAL A 254 -0.09 12.72 -0.04
N VAL A 255 0.32 13.90 -0.50
CA VAL A 255 1.72 14.26 -0.71
C VAL A 255 2.33 14.62 0.64
N ILE A 256 3.28 13.82 1.09
CA ILE A 256 3.99 14.01 2.35
C ILE A 256 5.42 14.46 2.03
N ILE A 257 5.77 15.64 2.49
CA ILE A 257 7.14 16.14 2.38
C ILE A 257 7.83 15.90 3.71
N LYS A 258 8.87 15.07 3.75
CA LYS A 258 9.56 14.74 5.01
C LYS A 258 10.54 15.84 5.46
N ASP A 259 10.86 15.80 6.75
CA ASP A 259 11.91 16.60 7.39
C ASP A 259 11.78 18.12 7.18
N VAL A 260 10.54 18.62 7.11
CA VAL A 260 10.25 20.05 6.93
C VAL A 260 10.36 20.77 8.27
N THR A 261 11.21 21.80 8.32
CA THR A 261 11.36 22.65 9.50
C THR A 261 10.14 23.58 9.66
N ASP A 262 9.88 24.06 10.88
CA ASP A 262 8.73 24.95 11.14
C ASP A 262 8.79 26.25 10.32
N SER A 263 9.99 26.77 10.01
CA SER A 263 10.14 27.99 9.20
C SER A 263 9.75 27.80 7.74
N ASP A 264 9.88 26.58 7.22
CA ASP A 264 9.76 26.30 5.78
C ASP A 264 8.38 25.73 5.41
N ARG A 265 7.54 25.39 6.40
CA ARG A 265 6.24 24.72 6.20
C ARG A 265 5.34 25.43 5.19
N ASP A 266 5.17 26.73 5.33
CA ASP A 266 4.25 27.51 4.49
C ASP A 266 4.79 27.66 3.07
N GLU A 267 6.10 27.86 2.93
CA GLU A 267 6.77 28.01 1.63
C GLU A 267 6.70 26.70 0.83
N VAL A 268 7.09 25.58 1.44
CA VAL A 268 7.04 24.26 0.82
C VAL A 268 5.62 23.88 0.42
N THR A 269 4.65 24.09 1.33
CA THR A 269 3.25 23.77 1.04
C THR A 269 2.73 24.57 -0.16
N LYS A 270 3.07 25.87 -0.22
CA LYS A 270 2.68 26.75 -1.32
C LYS A 270 3.33 26.35 -2.63
N GLU A 271 4.62 26.02 -2.62
CA GLU A 271 5.36 25.61 -3.83
C GLU A 271 4.78 24.32 -4.45
N PHE A 272 4.53 23.30 -3.62
CA PHE A 272 3.90 22.06 -4.10
C PHE A 272 2.48 22.29 -4.60
N SER A 273 1.70 23.13 -3.93
CA SER A 273 0.32 23.45 -4.34
C SER A 273 0.32 24.11 -5.71
N LEU A 274 1.12 25.17 -5.90
CA LEU A 274 1.22 25.89 -7.17
C LEU A 274 1.75 24.99 -8.31
N THR A 275 2.66 24.08 -8.00
CA THR A 275 3.19 23.15 -9.01
C THR A 275 2.13 22.13 -9.41
N LEU A 276 1.41 21.55 -8.45
CA LEU A 276 0.31 20.63 -8.74
C LEU A 276 -0.81 21.30 -9.55
N GLU A 277 -1.19 22.54 -9.20
CA GLU A 277 -2.18 23.32 -9.95
C GLU A 277 -1.76 23.50 -11.42
N LYS A 278 -0.50 23.89 -11.68
CA LYS A 278 0.03 24.01 -13.05
C LYS A 278 -0.01 22.68 -13.80
N LEU A 279 0.43 21.59 -13.18
CA LEU A 279 0.43 20.27 -13.81
C LEU A 279 -0.97 19.77 -14.16
N VAL A 280 -1.97 20.19 -13.36
CA VAL A 280 -3.39 19.90 -13.57
C VAL A 280 -3.97 20.74 -14.71
N GLU A 281 -3.53 21.99 -14.88
CA GLU A 281 -3.99 22.91 -15.93
C GLU A 281 -3.34 22.65 -17.30
N GLU A 282 -2.08 22.24 -17.33
CA GLU A 282 -1.25 22.18 -18.55
C GLU A 282 -1.57 20.99 -19.49
N ARG A 283 -2.33 19.99 -19.05
CA ARG A 283 -2.55 18.74 -19.82
C ARG A 283 -4.01 18.29 -19.83
N GLY A 284 -4.47 17.78 -20.98
CA GLY A 284 -5.85 17.31 -21.17
C GLY A 284 -6.28 16.11 -20.31
N TYR A 285 -5.35 15.44 -19.63
CA TYR A 285 -5.62 14.36 -18.67
C TYR A 285 -5.09 14.74 -17.28
N ASN A 286 -5.94 15.40 -16.50
CA ASN A 286 -5.66 15.69 -15.11
C ASN A 286 -5.64 14.37 -14.29
N PHE A 287 -4.45 13.93 -13.89
CA PHE A 287 -4.28 12.68 -13.14
C PHE A 287 -4.93 12.74 -11.75
N ILE A 288 -5.04 13.93 -11.13
CA ILE A 288 -5.69 14.08 -9.82
C ILE A 288 -7.18 13.75 -9.93
N THR A 289 -7.86 14.22 -10.98
CA THR A 289 -9.27 13.87 -11.19
C THR A 289 -9.46 12.44 -11.65
N HIS A 290 -8.58 11.93 -12.52
CA HIS A 290 -8.70 10.58 -13.08
C HIS A 290 -8.32 9.46 -12.10
N LEU A 291 -7.21 9.61 -11.38
CA LEU A 291 -6.65 8.58 -10.50
C LEU A 291 -7.08 8.74 -9.03
N HIS A 292 -7.43 9.97 -8.64
CA HIS A 292 -7.65 10.35 -7.25
C HIS A 292 -8.97 11.11 -7.00
N ARG A 293 -9.91 11.09 -7.96
CA ARG A 293 -11.23 11.73 -7.85
C ARG A 293 -11.22 13.21 -7.48
N GLY A 294 -10.14 13.92 -7.77
CA GLY A 294 -9.95 15.31 -7.38
C GLY A 294 -9.35 15.49 -5.98
N GLY A 295 -9.33 14.43 -5.17
CA GLY A 295 -8.87 14.45 -3.78
C GLY A 295 -7.35 14.46 -3.70
N HIS A 296 -6.79 15.54 -3.16
CA HIS A 296 -5.37 15.61 -2.82
C HIS A 296 -5.13 16.44 -1.55
N ASN A 297 -4.04 16.17 -0.86
CA ASN A 297 -3.57 16.92 0.29
C ASN A 297 -2.04 17.00 0.30
N ILE A 298 -1.51 18.12 0.78
CA ILE A 298 -0.08 18.31 0.98
C ILE A 298 0.16 18.44 2.49
N ILE A 299 1.08 17.65 3.02
CA ILE A 299 1.39 17.61 4.45
C ILE A 299 2.91 17.78 4.61
N PRO A 300 3.39 18.94 5.08
CA PRO A 300 4.77 19.07 5.54
C PRO A 300 4.92 18.27 6.84
N TRP A 301 5.72 17.22 6.77
CA TRP A 301 6.00 16.33 7.88
C TRP A 301 7.26 16.82 8.61
N PRO A 302 7.20 17.06 9.93
CA PRO A 302 8.34 17.56 10.67
C PRO A 302 9.45 16.49 10.76
N ALA A 303 10.62 16.90 11.24
CA ALA A 303 11.70 15.98 11.56
C ALA A 303 11.28 14.99 12.67
N ILE A 304 11.83 13.77 12.66
CA ILE A 304 11.49 12.70 13.61
C ILE A 304 11.71 13.07 15.09
N GLU A 305 12.58 14.03 15.36
CA GLU A 305 12.90 14.51 16.72
C GLU A 305 11.85 15.49 17.27
N SER A 306 10.97 16.02 16.42
CA SER A 306 9.91 16.95 16.83
C SER A 306 8.78 16.22 17.55
N LYS A 307 8.14 16.91 18.50
CA LYS A 307 7.01 16.38 19.27
C LYS A 307 5.78 16.12 18.40
N GLU A 308 5.66 16.88 17.31
CA GLU A 308 4.54 16.88 16.38
C GLU A 308 4.62 15.70 15.40
N PHE A 309 5.81 15.09 15.22
CA PHE A 309 6.04 14.02 14.24
C PHE A 309 5.03 12.88 14.34
N TYR A 310 4.83 12.34 15.55
CA TYR A 310 3.92 11.21 15.74
C TYR A 310 2.45 11.62 15.74
N THR A 311 2.14 12.90 15.99
CA THR A 311 0.75 13.40 16.02
C THR A 311 0.10 13.36 14.64
N LEU A 312 0.90 13.51 13.57
CA LEU A 312 0.40 13.50 12.20
C LEU A 312 -0.10 12.12 11.76
N PHE A 313 0.37 11.01 12.36
CA PHE A 313 -0.18 9.68 12.06
C PHE A 313 -1.67 9.59 12.41
N GLY A 314 -2.09 10.20 13.53
CA GLY A 314 -3.51 10.28 13.89
C GLY A 314 -4.33 11.02 12.83
N SER A 315 -3.80 12.13 12.30
CA SER A 315 -4.43 12.89 11.23
C SER A 315 -4.56 12.09 9.93
N ILE A 316 -3.56 11.30 9.55
CA ILE A 316 -3.63 10.41 8.39
C ILE A 316 -4.64 9.29 8.62
N LYS A 317 -4.65 8.68 9.81
CA LYS A 317 -5.59 7.61 10.16
C LYS A 317 -7.03 8.11 10.08
N GLN A 318 -7.30 9.28 10.62
CA GLN A 318 -8.62 9.92 10.52
C GLN A 318 -9.04 10.14 9.07
N ARG A 319 -8.12 10.57 8.19
CA ARG A 319 -8.39 10.72 6.76
C ARG A 319 -8.72 9.39 6.08
N LEU A 320 -7.99 8.33 6.40
CA LEU A 320 -8.29 6.96 5.93
C LEU A 320 -9.69 6.50 6.40
N ASP A 321 -10.02 6.78 7.66
CA ASP A 321 -11.31 6.43 8.25
C ASP A 321 -12.48 7.20 7.62
N GLN A 322 -12.22 8.41 7.12
CA GLN A 322 -13.20 9.22 6.39
C GLN A 322 -13.32 8.82 4.90
N GLN A 323 -12.35 8.09 4.34
CA GLN A 323 -12.46 7.66 2.95
C GLN A 323 -13.68 6.74 2.76
N PRO A 324 -14.43 6.91 1.66
CA PRO A 324 -15.53 6.02 1.33
C PRO A 324 -14.98 4.61 1.09
N THR A 325 -15.75 3.62 1.52
CA THR A 325 -15.46 2.21 1.26
C THR A 325 -15.56 1.94 -0.24
N SER A 326 -14.44 1.67 -0.90
CA SER A 326 -14.39 1.26 -2.31
C SER A 326 -14.73 -0.22 -2.49
N HIS A 327 -14.40 -1.04 -1.49
CA HIS A 327 -14.57 -2.50 -1.52
C HIS A 327 -15.53 -2.92 -0.40
N GLN A 328 -16.77 -3.23 -0.74
CA GLN A 328 -17.86 -3.47 0.23
C GLN A 328 -17.67 -4.76 1.02
N SER A 329 -16.87 -5.70 0.51
CA SER A 329 -16.55 -6.94 1.19
C SER A 329 -15.13 -7.39 0.90
N ALA A 330 -14.54 -8.11 1.85
CA ALA A 330 -13.20 -8.66 1.76
C ALA A 330 -13.05 -9.68 0.62
N ARG A 331 -14.12 -10.42 0.32
CA ARG A 331 -14.18 -11.31 -0.85
C ARG A 331 -14.15 -10.54 -2.16
N GLN A 332 -14.93 -9.46 -2.26
CA GLN A 332 -14.94 -8.60 -3.45
C GLN A 332 -13.56 -7.98 -3.68
N PHE A 333 -12.95 -7.45 -2.61
CA PHE A 333 -11.59 -6.89 -2.67
C PHE A 333 -10.59 -7.89 -3.25
N LEU A 334 -10.57 -9.13 -2.74
CA LEU A 334 -9.64 -10.16 -3.21
C LEU A 334 -9.81 -10.44 -4.71
N HIS A 335 -11.06 -10.58 -5.18
CA HIS A 335 -11.34 -10.80 -6.59
C HIS A 335 -10.89 -9.62 -7.45
N THR A 336 -11.23 -8.38 -7.05
CA THR A 336 -10.79 -7.17 -7.74
C THR A 336 -9.28 -7.03 -7.79
N LEU A 337 -8.59 -7.34 -6.70
CA LEU A 337 -7.12 -7.33 -6.62
C LEU A 337 -6.49 -8.34 -7.60
N LYS A 338 -6.99 -9.58 -7.62
CA LYS A 338 -6.47 -10.64 -8.51
C LYS A 338 -6.73 -10.33 -9.98
N ILE A 339 -7.92 -9.83 -10.32
CA ILE A 339 -8.21 -9.35 -11.68
C ILE A 339 -7.25 -8.23 -12.08
N LEU A 340 -7.10 -7.21 -11.24
CA LEU A 340 -6.21 -6.08 -11.54
C LEU A 340 -4.78 -6.56 -11.76
N MET A 341 -4.26 -7.44 -10.91
CA MET A 341 -2.92 -8.03 -11.06
C MET A 341 -2.78 -8.83 -12.37
N ALA A 342 -3.82 -9.56 -12.77
CA ALA A 342 -3.86 -10.30 -14.02
C ALA A 342 -3.94 -9.36 -15.23
N GLU A 343 -4.76 -8.31 -15.19
CA GLU A 343 -4.86 -7.29 -16.23
C GLU A 343 -3.53 -6.54 -16.41
N LEU A 344 -2.87 -6.12 -15.32
CA LEU A 344 -1.57 -5.46 -15.42
C LEU A 344 -0.50 -6.39 -16.02
N LYS A 345 -0.56 -7.70 -15.72
CA LYS A 345 0.36 -8.70 -16.30
C LYS A 345 0.13 -8.90 -17.80
N VAL A 346 -1.13 -8.90 -18.24
CA VAL A 346 -1.54 -9.26 -19.61
C VAL A 346 -1.72 -8.04 -20.52
N CYS A 347 -2.49 -7.04 -20.09
CA CYS A 347 -2.96 -5.92 -20.92
C CYS A 347 -1.88 -4.85 -21.18
N LEU A 348 -0.98 -4.59 -20.23
CA LEU A 348 0.04 -3.53 -20.39
C LEU A 348 1.24 -3.91 -21.25
N ARG A 349 1.26 -5.14 -21.77
CA ARG A 349 2.15 -5.53 -22.87
C ARG A 349 1.67 -5.03 -24.23
N PHE A 350 0.40 -4.64 -24.37
CA PHE A 350 -0.18 -4.21 -25.65
C PHE A 350 0.05 -2.73 -25.95
N LEU A 351 0.22 -1.90 -24.91
CA LEU A 351 0.52 -0.47 -25.09
C LEU A 351 1.95 -0.23 -25.59
N SER A 352 2.91 -1.14 -25.36
CA SER A 352 4.26 -0.99 -25.92
C SER A 352 4.32 -1.13 -27.45
N ALA A 353 3.26 -1.63 -28.10
CA ALA A 353 3.15 -1.68 -29.56
C ALA A 353 2.53 -0.42 -30.18
N TYR A 354 1.94 0.47 -29.36
CA TYR A 354 1.22 1.67 -29.81
C TYR A 354 1.81 2.99 -29.29
N VAL A 355 2.75 2.97 -28.34
CA VAL A 355 3.46 4.17 -27.85
C VAL A 355 4.83 4.33 -28.55
N THR A 356 4.85 4.15 -29.87
CA THR A 356 5.93 4.64 -30.73
C THR A 356 5.38 5.81 -31.54
N TYR A 357 5.49 7.02 -31.00
CA TYR A 357 5.49 8.26 -31.76
C TYR A 357 6.49 9.25 -31.16
#